data_AF-A0A3N6MIN8-F1
#
_entry.id   AF-A0A3N6MIN8-F1
#
_cell.length_a   1.000
_cell.length_b   1.000
_cell.length_c   1.000
_cell.angle_alpha   90.00
_cell.angle_beta   90.00
_cell.angle_gamma   90.00
#
_symmetry.space_group_name_H-M   'P 1'
#
loop_
_entity.id
_entity.type
_entity.pdbx_description
1 polymer ?
#
loop_
_entity_poly.entity_id
_entity_poly.type
_entity_poly.pdbx_seq_one_letter_code
_entity_poly.pdbx_strand_id
1 'polypeptide(L)'
;MTSMLKKLSIAAGVCAALGVGVATFTALPAASAAGDKSMQTYRSDLPKLGPLPSLAGASTWLNSSPLDAAQVRGKVVLVDFWTYSCINCIRTLPHVRAWAQKYRDKGLVVIGVHTPEFDFEKDTGNISKAIARFKLDYPIAVDSDHHIWDAFHNNAWPVFYIADAQGQVRARIVGEGNYDKVEKAIQSLLAEAGKHNAMGALTAPQANDEQASPDIAHLGSGETYVGYAQASNFVARGGLKEDVAHDYVASTPGLNEWSFSGNWTVGAERASLNRAGGGIVYRFSARDLHLVLGPGAGGSPVRFQVTVDGGAPGENHGTDTDANGKGVVTETRLYQLVRQTGPVKEHTFEIRFLDPGVDAFAFTFG
;
A
#
# COMPACT_ATOMS: atom_id res chain seq x y z
N MET A 1 -4.07 -4.85 -77.34
CA MET A 1 -3.09 -5.94 -77.14
C MET A 1 -3.81 -7.11 -76.50
N THR A 2 -3.98 -8.19 -77.29
CA THR A 2 -4.18 -9.63 -76.93
C THR A 2 -5.19 -9.96 -75.81
N SER A 3 -6.44 -10.39 -76.05
CA SER A 3 -6.98 -11.55 -76.79
C SER A 3 -6.50 -12.93 -76.32
N MET A 4 -7.41 -13.75 -75.76
CA MET A 4 -7.80 -15.13 -76.16
C MET A 4 -8.66 -15.75 -75.03
N LEU A 5 -9.93 -16.19 -75.13
CA LEU A 5 -10.73 -17.04 -76.04
C LEU A 5 -10.40 -18.56 -76.06
N LYS A 6 -11.47 -19.34 -75.76
CA LYS A 6 -11.82 -20.73 -76.19
C LYS A 6 -11.19 -21.88 -75.36
N LYS A 7 -11.89 -22.98 -75.04
CA LYS A 7 -12.84 -23.76 -75.86
C LYS A 7 -13.94 -24.49 -75.06
N LEU A 8 -15.07 -24.59 -75.75
CA LEU A 8 -16.17 -25.54 -75.60
C LEU A 8 -15.74 -26.97 -76.02
N SER A 9 -16.30 -28.01 -75.41
CA SER A 9 -16.48 -29.34 -76.05
C SER A 9 -17.76 -30.00 -75.52
N ILE A 10 -18.64 -30.37 -76.46
CA ILE A 10 -19.87 -31.14 -76.30
C ILE A 10 -19.55 -32.61 -76.56
N ALA A 11 -20.15 -33.53 -75.81
CA ALA A 11 -20.49 -34.87 -76.32
C ALA A 11 -21.68 -35.46 -75.53
N ALA A 12 -22.71 -35.83 -76.27
CA ALA A 12 -23.92 -36.51 -75.81
C ALA A 12 -23.75 -38.04 -75.89
N GLY A 13 -24.55 -38.79 -75.12
CA GLY A 13 -24.80 -40.20 -75.47
C GLY A 13 -25.38 -41.12 -74.39
N VAL A 14 -26.69 -41.40 -74.53
CA VAL A 14 -27.35 -42.72 -74.42
C VAL A 14 -27.86 -43.27 -73.06
N CYS A 15 -29.20 -43.35 -73.01
CA CYS A 15 -30.17 -44.32 -72.47
C CYS A 15 -29.84 -45.39 -71.42
N ALA A 16 -30.74 -45.41 -70.43
CA ALA A 16 -31.55 -46.52 -69.91
C ALA A 16 -30.94 -47.63 -69.03
N ALA A 17 -31.44 -47.75 -67.79
CA ALA A 17 -32.11 -48.96 -67.31
C ALA A 17 -32.79 -48.71 -65.94
N LEU A 18 -33.98 -49.28 -65.78
CA LEU A 18 -34.79 -49.32 -64.56
C LEU A 18 -34.10 -50.12 -63.45
N GLY A 19 -34.19 -49.64 -62.21
CA GLY A 19 -33.82 -50.38 -61.02
C GLY A 19 -34.54 -49.81 -59.80
N VAL A 20 -35.68 -50.40 -59.45
CA VAL A 20 -36.39 -50.13 -58.19
C VAL A 20 -35.54 -50.74 -57.06
N GLY A 21 -34.81 -49.89 -56.34
CA GLY A 21 -34.11 -50.24 -55.11
C GLY A 21 -34.82 -49.63 -53.91
N VAL A 22 -35.48 -50.46 -53.11
CA VAL A 22 -36.01 -50.09 -51.80
C VAL A 22 -34.83 -49.73 -50.90
N ALA A 23 -34.62 -48.44 -50.64
CA ALA A 23 -33.67 -47.99 -49.63
C ALA A 23 -34.34 -48.13 -48.25
N THR A 24 -33.95 -49.16 -47.51
CA THR A 24 -34.19 -49.25 -46.07
C THR A 24 -33.45 -48.11 -45.38
N PHE A 25 -34.19 -47.12 -44.88
CA PHE A 25 -33.65 -46.15 -43.94
C PHE A 25 -33.31 -46.88 -42.64
N THR A 26 -32.04 -47.22 -42.45
CA THR A 26 -31.51 -47.57 -41.14
C THR A 26 -31.48 -46.30 -40.30
N ALA A 27 -32.39 -46.20 -39.33
CA ALA A 27 -32.32 -45.17 -38.31
C ALA A 27 -31.00 -45.30 -37.55
N LEU A 28 -30.12 -44.31 -37.71
CA LEU A 28 -28.98 -44.13 -36.82
C LEU A 28 -29.52 -43.93 -35.40
N PRO A 29 -28.97 -44.61 -34.38
CA PRO A 29 -29.35 -44.33 -33.01
C PRO A 29 -28.99 -42.87 -32.71
N ALA A 30 -29.97 -42.12 -32.21
CA ALA A 30 -29.75 -40.80 -31.67
C ALA A 30 -28.59 -40.89 -30.67
N ALA A 31 -27.47 -40.24 -30.99
CA ALA A 31 -26.39 -40.07 -30.06
C ALA A 31 -26.97 -39.34 -28.85
N SER A 32 -27.05 -40.07 -27.73
CA SER A 32 -27.36 -39.53 -26.43
C SER A 32 -26.56 -38.25 -26.24
N ALA A 33 -27.27 -37.14 -26.06
CA ALA A 33 -26.68 -35.88 -25.67
C ALA A 33 -25.88 -36.15 -24.39
N ALA A 34 -24.55 -36.22 -24.54
CA ALA A 34 -23.64 -36.25 -23.43
C ALA A 34 -23.99 -35.06 -22.55
N GLY A 35 -24.43 -35.37 -21.33
CA GLY A 35 -24.98 -34.40 -20.40
C GLY A 35 -24.12 -33.16 -20.31
N ASP A 36 -24.81 -32.03 -20.35
CA ASP A 36 -24.36 -30.73 -19.89
C ASP A 36 -23.54 -30.93 -18.62
N LYS A 37 -22.20 -30.88 -18.73
CA LYS A 37 -21.34 -30.72 -17.58
C LYS A 37 -21.64 -29.33 -17.07
N SER A 38 -22.68 -29.21 -16.25
CA SER A 38 -22.94 -28.06 -15.42
C SER A 38 -21.58 -27.60 -14.91
N MET A 39 -21.10 -26.45 -15.38
CA MET A 39 -19.96 -25.79 -14.74
C MET A 39 -20.38 -25.68 -13.28
N GLN A 40 -19.82 -26.53 -12.41
CA GLN A 40 -20.03 -26.34 -11.00
C GLN A 40 -19.56 -24.93 -10.72
N THR A 41 -20.50 -24.08 -10.34
CA THR A 41 -20.22 -22.69 -10.01
C THR A 41 -19.25 -22.74 -8.85
N TYR A 42 -18.01 -22.30 -9.09
CA TYR A 42 -16.99 -22.24 -8.06
C TYR A 42 -17.56 -21.45 -6.88
N ARG A 43 -17.44 -22.01 -5.67
CA ARG A 43 -17.81 -21.33 -4.44
C ARG A 43 -16.57 -21.15 -3.59
N SER A 44 -16.41 -19.95 -3.05
CA SER A 44 -15.31 -19.64 -2.15
C SER A 44 -15.63 -20.17 -0.75
N ASP A 45 -14.66 -20.82 -0.11
CA ASP A 45 -14.75 -21.26 1.29
C ASP A 45 -14.58 -20.12 2.31
N LEU A 46 -14.33 -18.88 1.84
CA LEU A 46 -14.19 -17.73 2.73
C LEU A 46 -15.48 -17.47 3.52
N PRO A 47 -15.41 -17.13 4.81
CA PRO A 47 -16.59 -16.83 5.61
C PRO A 47 -17.30 -15.57 5.10
N LYS A 48 -18.56 -15.38 5.50
CA LYS A 48 -19.25 -14.10 5.34
C LYS A 48 -19.16 -13.34 6.66
N LEU A 49 -18.50 -12.18 6.63
CA LEU A 49 -18.23 -11.35 7.81
C LEU A 49 -19.25 -10.22 8.00
N GLY A 50 -20.17 -10.05 7.04
CA GLY A 50 -21.19 -9.02 7.04
C GLY A 50 -21.24 -8.25 5.72
N PRO A 51 -22.18 -7.31 5.55
CA PRO A 51 -22.19 -6.42 4.40
C PRO A 51 -20.96 -5.52 4.37
N LEU A 52 -20.54 -5.10 3.17
CA LEU A 52 -19.55 -4.04 2.99
C LEU A 52 -20.07 -2.76 3.67
N PRO A 53 -19.34 -2.21 4.67
CA PRO A 53 -19.75 -0.98 5.33
C PRO A 53 -19.76 0.22 4.38
N SER A 54 -20.37 1.32 4.84
CA SER A 54 -20.47 2.55 4.06
C SER A 54 -19.10 3.13 3.71
N LEU A 55 -18.97 3.64 2.48
CA LEU A 55 -17.84 4.45 2.01
C LEU A 55 -18.18 5.95 2.01
N ALA A 56 -19.31 6.33 2.61
CA ALA A 56 -19.71 7.74 2.75
C ALA A 56 -18.92 8.42 3.87
N GLY A 57 -18.81 9.75 3.79
CA GLY A 57 -18.09 10.56 4.78
C GLY A 57 -16.66 10.94 4.38
N ALA A 58 -16.16 10.44 3.24
CA ALA A 58 -14.93 10.96 2.66
C ALA A 58 -15.04 12.47 2.40
N SER A 59 -14.03 13.24 2.81
CA SER A 59 -13.94 14.68 2.58
C SER A 59 -13.76 14.99 1.09
N THR A 60 -13.04 14.13 0.37
CA THR A 60 -12.91 14.17 -1.09
C THR A 60 -12.54 12.80 -1.66
N TRP A 61 -12.71 12.66 -2.98
CA TRP A 61 -12.24 11.51 -3.73
C TRP A 61 -11.18 11.94 -4.75
N LEU A 62 -10.07 11.20 -4.77
CA LEU A 62 -8.99 11.37 -5.73
C LEU A 62 -9.00 10.17 -6.69
N ASN A 63 -8.57 10.40 -7.94
CA ASN A 63 -8.59 9.41 -9.05
C ASN A 63 -9.96 8.88 -9.48
N SER A 64 -11.07 9.31 -8.85
CA SER A 64 -12.44 8.97 -9.26
C SER A 64 -13.46 9.95 -8.73
N SER A 65 -14.69 9.89 -9.26
CA SER A 65 -15.86 10.37 -8.53
C SER A 65 -16.12 9.49 -7.29
N PRO A 66 -16.93 9.95 -6.31
CA PRO A 66 -17.31 9.15 -5.15
C PRO A 66 -17.85 7.77 -5.55
N LEU A 67 -17.44 6.75 -4.79
CA LEU A 67 -17.94 5.37 -4.93
C LEU A 67 -18.81 4.99 -3.72
N ASP A 68 -19.95 4.40 -4.01
CA ASP A 68 -20.86 3.81 -3.02
C ASP A 68 -21.11 2.31 -3.30
N ALA A 69 -21.88 1.68 -2.41
CA ALA A 69 -22.23 0.27 -2.51
C ALA A 69 -23.02 -0.08 -3.80
N ALA A 70 -23.72 0.87 -4.41
CA ALA A 70 -24.43 0.65 -5.66
C ALA A 70 -23.47 0.64 -6.85
N GLN A 71 -22.50 1.55 -6.88
CA GLN A 71 -21.51 1.69 -7.95
C GLN A 71 -20.53 0.50 -8.00
N VAL A 72 -20.25 -0.14 -6.86
CA VAL A 72 -19.36 -1.32 -6.80
C VAL A 72 -20.09 -2.66 -6.81
N ARG A 73 -21.42 -2.66 -6.93
CA ARG A 73 -22.22 -3.90 -6.97
C ARG A 73 -21.81 -4.78 -8.16
N GLY A 74 -21.71 -6.09 -7.92
CA GLY A 74 -21.30 -7.05 -8.94
C GLY A 74 -19.78 -7.10 -9.17
N LYS A 75 -18.99 -6.35 -8.38
CA LYS A 75 -17.52 -6.35 -8.41
C LYS A 75 -16.97 -6.93 -7.12
N VAL A 76 -15.81 -7.56 -7.20
CA VAL A 76 -15.01 -7.83 -6.00
C VAL A 76 -14.36 -6.51 -5.60
N VAL A 77 -14.41 -6.16 -4.32
CA VAL A 77 -13.87 -4.89 -3.81
C VAL A 77 -12.76 -5.17 -2.81
N LEU A 78 -11.59 -4.57 -3.03
CA LEU A 78 -10.51 -4.48 -2.04
C LEU A 78 -10.53 -3.06 -1.47
N VAL A 79 -10.77 -2.94 -0.17
CA VAL A 79 -10.59 -1.71 0.59
C VAL A 79 -9.27 -1.79 1.33
N ASP A 80 -8.37 -0.85 1.06
CA ASP A 80 -7.04 -0.73 1.68
C ASP A 80 -7.00 0.52 2.56
N PHE A 81 -7.01 0.34 3.89
CA PHE A 81 -6.83 1.43 4.83
C PHE A 81 -5.35 1.74 4.98
N TRP A 82 -4.97 2.97 4.62
CA TRP A 82 -3.58 3.40 4.59
C TRP A 82 -3.43 4.86 5.00
N THR A 83 -2.20 5.25 5.34
CA THR A 83 -1.78 6.65 5.41
C THR A 83 -0.39 6.79 4.79
N TYR A 84 -0.05 7.96 4.25
CA TYR A 84 1.14 8.08 3.39
C TYR A 84 2.46 8.21 4.14
N SER A 85 2.47 8.50 5.45
CA SER A 85 3.71 8.51 6.25
C SER A 85 3.95 7.19 7.01
N CYS A 86 3.00 6.25 7.00
CA CYS A 86 3.15 4.95 7.63
C CYS A 86 4.02 4.01 6.78
N ILE A 87 5.19 3.62 7.29
CA ILE A 87 6.11 2.73 6.55
C ILE A 87 5.47 1.36 6.24
N ASN A 88 4.68 0.82 7.17
CA ASN A 88 4.00 -0.46 6.97
C ASN A 88 3.02 -0.38 5.80
N CYS A 89 2.31 0.74 5.63
CA CYS A 89 1.46 1.00 4.47
C CYS A 89 2.29 1.15 3.20
N ILE A 90 3.37 1.95 3.21
CA ILE A 90 4.19 2.21 2.01
C ILE A 90 4.71 0.90 1.39
N ARG A 91 5.06 -0.09 2.22
CA ARG A 91 5.54 -1.40 1.80
C ARG A 91 4.46 -2.32 1.22
N THR A 92 3.17 -2.06 1.49
CA THR A 92 2.09 -2.81 0.83
C THR A 92 1.70 -2.27 -0.54
N LEU A 93 1.92 -0.98 -0.80
CA LEU A 93 1.49 -0.30 -2.03
C LEU A 93 1.93 -1.00 -3.33
N PRO A 94 3.15 -1.59 -3.45
CA PRO A 94 3.53 -2.35 -4.64
C PRO A 94 2.58 -3.51 -4.96
N HIS A 95 2.10 -4.21 -3.92
CA HIS A 95 1.16 -5.32 -4.05
C HIS A 95 -0.22 -4.82 -4.44
N VAL A 96 -0.71 -3.77 -3.77
CA VAL A 96 -2.02 -3.18 -4.04
C VAL A 96 -2.09 -2.66 -5.49
N ARG A 97 -1.05 -1.97 -5.98
CA ARG A 97 -0.94 -1.55 -7.38
C ARG A 97 -0.94 -2.74 -8.34
N ALA A 98 -0.17 -3.78 -8.04
CA ALA A 98 -0.09 -4.96 -8.88
C ALA A 98 -1.45 -5.69 -8.99
N TRP A 99 -2.19 -5.78 -7.89
CA TRP A 99 -3.54 -6.36 -7.89
C TRP A 99 -4.54 -5.48 -8.64
N ALA A 100 -4.52 -4.17 -8.37
CA ALA A 100 -5.36 -3.19 -9.07
C ALA A 100 -5.18 -3.29 -10.57
N GLN A 101 -3.94 -3.40 -11.07
CA GLN A 101 -3.65 -3.56 -12.49
C GLN A 101 -4.06 -4.93 -13.03
N LYS A 102 -3.63 -6.02 -12.38
CA LYS A 102 -3.83 -7.39 -12.87
C LYS A 102 -5.29 -7.83 -12.94
N TYR A 103 -6.11 -7.35 -12.01
CA TYR A 103 -7.48 -7.81 -11.84
C TYR A 103 -8.55 -6.78 -12.25
N ARG A 104 -8.16 -5.58 -12.71
CA ARG A 104 -9.08 -4.51 -13.16
C ARG A 104 -10.14 -5.03 -14.13
N ASP A 105 -9.70 -5.60 -15.24
CA ASP A 105 -10.57 -6.10 -16.32
C ASP A 105 -11.26 -7.42 -15.95
N LYS A 106 -10.85 -8.03 -14.83
CA LYS A 106 -11.49 -9.22 -14.28
C LYS A 106 -12.57 -8.87 -13.26
N GLY A 107 -12.77 -7.60 -12.93
CA GLY A 107 -13.86 -7.15 -12.06
C GLY A 107 -13.47 -6.88 -10.61
N LEU A 108 -12.17 -6.71 -10.32
CA LEU A 108 -11.71 -6.13 -9.06
C LEU A 108 -11.81 -4.61 -9.11
N VAL A 109 -12.33 -4.01 -8.06
CA VAL A 109 -12.22 -2.58 -7.75
C VAL A 109 -11.36 -2.45 -6.50
N VAL A 110 -10.30 -1.67 -6.58
CA VAL A 110 -9.45 -1.31 -5.43
C VAL A 110 -9.82 0.11 -4.99
N ILE A 111 -10.02 0.30 -3.69
CA ILE A 111 -10.30 1.59 -3.07
C ILE A 111 -9.30 1.77 -1.92
N GLY A 112 -8.41 2.75 -2.06
CA GLY A 112 -7.55 3.16 -0.95
C GLY A 112 -8.33 4.13 -0.07
N VAL A 113 -8.55 3.79 1.19
CA VAL A 113 -9.11 4.71 2.18
C VAL A 113 -7.95 5.34 2.92
N HIS A 114 -7.63 6.59 2.56
CA HIS A 114 -6.60 7.36 3.21
C HIS A 114 -7.16 7.95 4.52
N THR A 115 -6.85 7.33 5.64
CA THR A 115 -7.24 7.81 6.99
C THR A 115 -6.01 8.35 7.69
N PRO A 116 -5.99 9.63 8.10
CA PRO A 116 -4.79 10.28 8.64
C PRO A 116 -4.47 9.77 10.06
N GLU A 117 -3.19 9.51 10.32
CA GLU A 117 -2.62 9.30 11.66
C GLU A 117 -2.27 10.64 12.31
N PHE A 118 -1.83 11.61 11.50
CA PHE A 118 -1.46 12.96 11.93
C PHE A 118 -2.26 14.05 11.20
N ASP A 119 -2.39 15.23 11.81
CA ASP A 119 -3.14 16.34 11.21
C ASP A 119 -2.62 16.77 9.83
N PHE A 120 -1.29 16.72 9.60
CA PHE A 120 -0.69 17.10 8.31
C PHE A 120 -1.09 16.15 7.16
N GLU A 121 -1.59 14.96 7.47
CA GLU A 121 -2.06 13.98 6.51
C GLU A 121 -3.49 14.25 6.02
N LYS A 122 -4.20 15.20 6.64
CA LYS A 122 -5.50 15.69 6.15
C LYS A 122 -5.38 16.58 4.91
N ASP A 123 -4.20 17.18 4.68
CA ASP A 123 -3.97 18.07 3.54
C ASP A 123 -4.00 17.30 2.21
N THR A 124 -4.99 17.61 1.37
CA THR A 124 -5.19 16.92 0.08
C THR A 124 -4.02 17.14 -0.89
N GLY A 125 -3.26 18.24 -0.76
CA GLY A 125 -2.06 18.48 -1.53
C GLY A 125 -0.95 17.49 -1.20
N ASN A 126 -0.70 17.24 0.09
CA ASN A 126 0.25 16.24 0.56
C ASN A 126 -0.17 14.83 0.11
N ILE A 127 -1.46 14.47 0.25
CA ILE A 127 -1.99 13.18 -0.22
C ILE A 127 -1.76 13.02 -1.74
N SER A 128 -2.03 14.07 -2.52
CA SER A 128 -1.85 14.06 -3.98
C SER A 128 -0.38 13.87 -4.38
N LYS A 129 0.56 14.49 -3.66
CA LYS A 129 2.00 14.26 -3.85
C LYS A 129 2.38 12.81 -3.55
N ALA A 130 1.87 12.23 -2.47
CA ALA A 130 2.11 10.83 -2.13
C ALA A 130 1.54 9.87 -3.18
N ILE A 131 0.31 10.12 -3.65
CA ILE A 131 -0.32 9.36 -4.75
C ILE A 131 0.57 9.39 -6.00
N ALA A 132 1.11 10.55 -6.37
CA ALA A 132 2.02 10.67 -7.50
C ALA A 132 3.35 9.93 -7.27
N ARG A 133 3.98 10.14 -6.10
CA ARG A 133 5.24 9.50 -5.69
C ARG A 133 5.14 7.98 -5.76
N PHE A 134 4.06 7.42 -5.20
CA PHE A 134 3.82 5.98 -5.14
C PHE A 134 3.05 5.46 -6.35
N LYS A 135 2.73 6.28 -7.34
CA LYS A 135 2.05 5.89 -8.60
C LYS A 135 0.75 5.14 -8.34
N LEU A 136 -0.11 5.68 -7.48
CA LEU A 136 -1.42 5.09 -7.17
C LEU A 136 -2.43 5.58 -8.20
N ASP A 137 -2.98 4.66 -8.99
CA ASP A 137 -3.89 4.95 -10.11
C ASP A 137 -5.32 4.47 -9.89
N TYR A 138 -5.60 3.93 -8.70
CA TYR A 138 -6.92 3.48 -8.26
C TYR A 138 -7.63 4.57 -7.42
N PRO A 139 -8.97 4.50 -7.28
CA PRO A 139 -9.76 5.39 -6.43
C PRO A 139 -9.19 5.52 -5.00
N ILE A 140 -9.07 6.76 -4.53
CA ILE A 140 -8.68 7.07 -3.14
C ILE A 140 -9.79 7.89 -2.48
N ALA A 141 -10.36 7.38 -1.40
CA ALA A 141 -11.25 8.11 -0.51
C ALA A 141 -10.42 8.78 0.59
N VAL A 142 -10.49 10.11 0.69
CA VAL A 142 -9.81 10.85 1.77
C VAL A 142 -10.75 10.89 2.97
N ASP A 143 -10.40 10.17 4.04
CA ASP A 143 -11.22 10.00 5.24
C ASP A 143 -10.69 10.85 6.40
N SER A 144 -10.63 12.17 6.19
CA SER A 144 -10.03 13.12 7.14
C SER A 144 -10.65 13.07 8.54
N ASP A 145 -11.94 12.76 8.61
CA ASP A 145 -12.74 12.76 9.84
C ASP A 145 -13.07 11.34 10.34
N HIS A 146 -12.38 10.31 9.82
CA HIS A 146 -12.49 8.91 10.25
C HIS A 146 -13.90 8.27 10.10
N HIS A 147 -14.76 8.84 9.26
CA HIS A 147 -16.13 8.32 9.07
C HIS A 147 -16.15 6.93 8.45
N ILE A 148 -15.28 6.68 7.46
CA ILE A 148 -15.19 5.36 6.81
C ILE A 148 -14.46 4.38 7.74
N TRP A 149 -13.38 4.83 8.37
CA TRP A 149 -12.65 4.08 9.39
C TRP A 149 -13.56 3.53 10.48
N ASP A 150 -14.40 4.38 11.06
CA ASP A 150 -15.36 4.02 12.11
C ASP A 150 -16.45 3.07 11.61
N ALA A 151 -16.97 3.30 10.39
CA ALA A 151 -17.96 2.43 9.77
C ALA A 151 -17.44 1.00 9.56
N PHE A 152 -16.14 0.83 9.33
CA PHE A 152 -15.47 -0.47 9.21
C PHE A 152 -15.03 -1.06 10.56
N HIS A 153 -15.26 -0.33 11.67
CA HIS A 153 -14.70 -0.63 12.98
C HIS A 153 -13.19 -0.93 12.89
N ASN A 154 -12.48 -0.14 12.07
CA ASN A 154 -11.05 -0.31 11.87
C ASN A 154 -10.26 0.26 13.06
N ASN A 155 -9.04 -0.24 13.26
CA ASN A 155 -8.20 0.14 14.40
C ASN A 155 -6.70 0.00 14.16
N ALA A 156 -6.28 -0.12 12.89
CA ALA A 156 -4.88 -0.32 12.53
C ALA A 156 -4.59 0.13 11.11
N TRP A 157 -3.32 0.36 10.84
CA TRP A 157 -2.76 0.58 9.51
C TRP A 157 -1.62 -0.44 9.23
N PRO A 158 -1.49 -0.98 8.01
CA PRO A 158 -2.54 -1.09 6.99
C PRO A 158 -3.59 -2.16 7.38
N VAL A 159 -4.79 -2.07 6.80
CA VAL A 159 -5.80 -3.15 6.88
C VAL A 159 -6.50 -3.34 5.54
N PHE A 160 -6.59 -4.59 5.09
CA PHE A 160 -7.32 -4.98 3.89
C PHE A 160 -8.67 -5.59 4.25
N TYR A 161 -9.74 -5.07 3.65
CA TYR A 161 -11.05 -5.71 3.62
C TYR A 161 -11.36 -6.12 2.19
N ILE A 162 -11.84 -7.35 2.01
CA ILE A 162 -12.18 -7.89 0.68
C ILE A 162 -13.65 -8.27 0.67
N ALA A 163 -14.43 -7.64 -0.20
CA ALA A 163 -15.84 -7.96 -0.39
C ALA A 163 -16.09 -8.66 -1.73
N ASP A 164 -17.05 -9.59 -1.73
CA ASP A 164 -17.49 -10.29 -2.93
C ASP A 164 -18.42 -9.44 -3.81
N ALA A 165 -18.78 -9.99 -4.97
CA ALA A 165 -19.68 -9.35 -5.94
C ALA A 165 -21.10 -9.08 -5.40
N GLN A 166 -21.48 -9.68 -4.28
CA GLN A 166 -22.75 -9.46 -3.59
C GLN A 166 -22.63 -8.40 -2.49
N GLY A 167 -21.45 -7.79 -2.32
CA GLY A 167 -21.18 -6.77 -1.32
C GLY A 167 -21.11 -7.35 0.09
N GLN A 168 -20.69 -8.61 0.26
CA GLN A 168 -20.38 -9.19 1.57
C GLN A 168 -18.87 -9.16 1.79
N VAL A 169 -18.41 -8.66 2.94
CA VAL A 169 -17.02 -8.80 3.37
C VAL A 169 -16.72 -10.27 3.61
N ARG A 170 -15.64 -10.78 3.01
CA ARG A 170 -15.22 -12.19 3.05
C ARG A 170 -13.85 -12.39 3.67
N ALA A 171 -13.07 -11.32 3.80
CA ALA A 171 -11.79 -11.34 4.49
C ALA A 171 -11.48 -9.98 5.12
N ARG A 172 -10.81 -10.02 6.26
CA ARG A 172 -10.12 -8.89 6.92
C ARG A 172 -8.70 -9.33 7.24
N ILE A 173 -7.70 -8.64 6.69
CA ILE A 173 -6.28 -8.91 6.92
C ILE A 173 -5.66 -7.66 7.52
N VAL A 174 -5.12 -7.78 8.73
CA VAL A 174 -4.51 -6.67 9.47
C VAL A 174 -2.99 -6.72 9.33
N GLY A 175 -2.39 -5.54 9.15
CA GLY A 175 -0.95 -5.34 9.14
C GLY A 175 -0.28 -5.66 7.81
N GLU A 176 1.02 -5.37 7.77
CA GLU A 176 1.88 -5.67 6.63
C GLU A 176 2.09 -7.18 6.43
N GLY A 177 2.24 -7.61 5.18
CA GLY A 177 2.49 -8.99 4.82
C GLY A 177 1.23 -9.76 4.45
N ASN A 178 1.28 -11.09 4.53
CA ASN A 178 0.20 -11.99 4.11
C ASN A 178 -0.32 -11.73 2.66
N TYR A 179 0.52 -11.17 1.78
CA TYR A 179 0.15 -10.78 0.42
C TYR A 179 -0.45 -11.95 -0.38
N ASP A 180 0.11 -13.14 -0.23
CA ASP A 180 -0.44 -14.36 -0.83
C ASP A 180 -1.87 -14.66 -0.38
N LYS A 181 -2.20 -14.42 0.89
CA LYS A 181 -3.56 -14.66 1.41
C LYS A 181 -4.53 -13.62 0.85
N VAL A 182 -4.12 -12.36 0.80
CA VAL A 182 -4.90 -11.27 0.20
C VAL A 182 -5.20 -11.59 -1.26
N GLU A 183 -4.18 -11.91 -2.05
CA GLU A 183 -4.35 -12.20 -3.48
C GLU A 183 -5.15 -13.49 -3.73
N LYS A 184 -4.95 -14.55 -2.95
CA LYS A 184 -5.76 -15.78 -3.05
C LYS A 184 -7.23 -15.50 -2.75
N ALA A 185 -7.54 -14.66 -1.77
CA ALA A 185 -8.91 -14.25 -1.48
C ALA A 185 -9.51 -13.48 -2.67
N ILE A 186 -8.78 -12.52 -3.25
CA ILE A 186 -9.19 -11.81 -4.47
C ILE A 186 -9.48 -12.80 -5.61
N GLN A 187 -8.55 -13.71 -5.93
CA GLN A 187 -8.72 -14.69 -7.00
C GLN A 187 -9.93 -15.60 -6.75
N SER A 188 -10.12 -16.05 -5.51
CA SER A 188 -11.24 -16.91 -5.12
C SER A 188 -12.58 -16.22 -5.33
N LEU A 189 -12.72 -14.97 -4.87
CA LEU A 189 -13.98 -14.23 -5.03
C LEU A 189 -14.24 -13.82 -6.48
N LEU A 190 -13.19 -13.55 -7.27
CA LEU A 190 -13.33 -13.32 -8.70
C LEU A 190 -13.80 -14.59 -9.43
N ALA A 191 -13.26 -15.76 -9.07
CA ALA A 191 -13.72 -17.04 -9.61
C ALA A 191 -15.17 -17.35 -9.21
N GLU A 192 -15.57 -17.03 -7.98
CA GLU A 192 -16.96 -17.13 -7.50
C GLU A 192 -17.91 -16.20 -8.29
N ALA A 193 -17.41 -15.04 -8.72
CA ALA A 193 -18.12 -14.13 -9.64
C ALA A 193 -18.08 -14.56 -11.12
N GLY A 194 -17.66 -15.79 -11.42
CA GLY A 194 -17.62 -16.36 -12.77
C GLY A 194 -16.37 -15.99 -13.59
N LYS A 195 -15.33 -15.44 -12.95
CA LYS A 195 -14.07 -15.01 -13.59
C LYS A 195 -12.96 -16.02 -13.30
N HIS A 196 -13.19 -17.28 -13.69
CA HIS A 196 -12.27 -18.39 -13.40
C HIS A 196 -10.85 -18.19 -13.95
N ASN A 197 -10.67 -17.39 -15.01
CA ASN A 197 -9.36 -17.00 -15.52
C ASN A 197 -8.58 -16.02 -14.61
N ALA A 198 -9.16 -15.59 -13.48
CA ALA A 198 -8.46 -14.85 -12.44
C ALA A 198 -7.59 -15.75 -11.56
N MET A 199 -7.92 -17.04 -11.43
CA MET A 199 -7.09 -18.00 -10.71
C MET A 199 -5.78 -18.24 -11.45
N GLY A 200 -4.66 -18.21 -10.73
CA GLY A 200 -3.35 -18.48 -11.32
C GLY A 200 -2.19 -18.02 -10.45
N ALA A 201 -1.02 -17.90 -11.08
CA ALA A 201 0.20 -17.44 -10.41
C ALA A 201 -0.03 -16.11 -9.68
N LEU A 202 0.52 -15.98 -8.48
CA LEU A 202 0.43 -14.76 -7.67
C LEU A 202 1.34 -13.66 -8.24
N THR A 203 1.03 -12.41 -7.91
CA THR A 203 1.90 -11.28 -8.18
C THR A 203 3.13 -11.30 -7.26
N ALA A 204 4.27 -10.94 -7.83
CA ALA A 204 5.51 -10.72 -7.09
C ALA A 204 6.10 -9.38 -7.54
N PRO A 205 5.49 -8.24 -7.15
CA PRO A 205 5.97 -6.93 -7.56
C PRO A 205 7.39 -6.70 -7.04
N GLN A 206 8.21 -6.03 -7.84
CA GLN A 206 9.50 -5.54 -7.38
C GLN A 206 9.26 -4.33 -6.48
N ALA A 207 9.83 -4.36 -5.29
CA ALA A 207 9.83 -3.24 -4.36
C ALA A 207 11.28 -2.80 -4.13
N ASN A 208 11.58 -1.56 -4.48
CA ASN A 208 12.88 -0.94 -4.25
C ASN A 208 12.79 0.12 -3.15
N ASP A 209 13.94 0.50 -2.61
CA ASP A 209 14.09 1.68 -1.78
C ASP A 209 13.17 1.67 -0.53
N GLU A 210 12.39 2.72 -0.33
CA GLU A 210 11.44 2.90 0.77
C GLU A 210 10.31 1.85 0.79
N GLN A 211 10.02 1.20 -0.33
CA GLN A 211 8.94 0.20 -0.41
C GLN A 211 9.44 -1.24 -0.14
N ALA A 212 10.74 -1.45 0.02
CA ALA A 212 11.32 -2.77 0.20
C ALA A 212 10.89 -3.40 1.54
N SER A 213 10.63 -4.71 1.53
CA SER A 213 10.20 -5.46 2.71
C SER A 213 11.18 -5.33 3.87
N PRO A 214 10.67 -5.35 5.12
CA PRO A 214 11.51 -5.23 6.29
C PRO A 214 12.26 -6.51 6.61
N ASP A 215 13.32 -6.41 7.41
CA ASP A 215 13.95 -7.55 8.08
C ASP A 215 13.23 -7.86 9.41
N ILE A 216 12.08 -8.52 9.30
CA ILE A 216 11.24 -8.89 10.45
C ILE A 216 12.00 -9.77 11.46
N ALA A 217 12.97 -10.58 11.02
CA ALA A 217 13.70 -11.48 11.91
C ALA A 217 14.60 -10.73 12.91
N HIS A 218 14.98 -9.49 12.59
CA HIS A 218 15.88 -8.67 13.40
C HIS A 218 15.26 -7.32 13.79
N LEU A 219 13.93 -7.22 13.80
CA LEU A 219 13.21 -6.02 14.20
C LEU A 219 12.98 -6.00 15.73
N GLY A 220 13.75 -5.18 16.44
CA GLY A 220 13.67 -4.99 17.89
C GLY A 220 13.16 -3.62 18.34
N SER A 221 12.98 -2.68 17.41
CA SER A 221 12.39 -1.35 17.64
C SER A 221 11.01 -1.24 17.02
N GLY A 222 10.06 -0.67 17.77
CA GLY A 222 8.70 -0.38 17.32
C GLY A 222 8.47 1.12 17.11
N GLU A 223 7.34 1.46 16.53
CA GLU A 223 6.95 2.86 16.32
C GLU A 223 7.06 3.69 17.59
N THR A 224 7.69 4.86 17.47
CA THR A 224 7.93 5.77 18.61
C THR A 224 7.53 7.18 18.25
N TYR A 225 6.45 7.65 18.88
CA TYR A 225 5.93 9.00 18.72
C TYR A 225 6.79 10.02 19.46
N VAL A 226 6.97 11.19 18.84
CA VAL A 226 7.75 12.31 19.37
C VAL A 226 6.84 13.31 20.10
N GLY A 227 5.60 13.48 19.64
CA GLY A 227 4.61 14.34 20.28
C GLY A 227 4.14 13.82 21.64
N TYR A 228 3.87 14.71 22.59
CA TYR A 228 3.64 14.34 23.99
C TYR A 228 2.40 13.46 24.22
N ALA A 229 1.43 13.46 23.30
CA ALA A 229 0.19 12.70 23.48
C ALA A 229 0.42 11.18 23.45
N GLN A 230 1.46 10.73 22.74
CA GLN A 230 1.79 9.30 22.58
C GLN A 230 3.27 8.99 22.87
N ALA A 231 4.09 10.01 23.14
CA ALA A 231 5.50 9.83 23.43
C ALA A 231 5.73 8.86 24.59
N SER A 232 6.67 7.95 24.38
CA SER A 232 7.13 6.99 25.39
C SER A 232 8.65 6.83 25.31
N ASN A 233 9.28 6.34 26.37
CA ASN A 233 10.72 6.09 26.46
C ASN A 233 11.61 7.33 26.15
N PHE A 234 11.08 8.53 26.36
CA PHE A 234 11.86 9.77 26.29
C PHE A 234 12.74 9.92 27.54
N VAL A 235 14.03 10.16 27.34
CA VAL A 235 15.02 10.31 28.42
C VAL A 235 15.71 11.68 28.35
N ALA A 236 15.37 12.56 29.28
CA ALA A 236 16.10 13.81 29.50
C ALA A 236 16.01 14.23 30.96
N ARG A 237 17.02 14.98 31.43
CA ARG A 237 16.96 15.58 32.77
C ARG A 237 15.73 16.49 32.85
N GLY A 238 14.81 16.17 33.75
CA GLY A 238 13.57 16.93 33.95
C GLY A 238 12.40 16.51 33.06
N GLY A 239 12.55 15.47 32.23
CA GLY A 239 11.49 14.90 31.39
C GLY A 239 11.08 15.79 30.21
N LEU A 240 10.08 15.32 29.47
CA LEU A 240 9.50 16.04 28.33
C LEU A 240 8.74 17.28 28.83
N LYS A 241 8.82 18.40 28.11
CA LYS A 241 8.09 19.64 28.40
C LYS A 241 7.05 19.91 27.32
N GLU A 242 5.79 19.88 27.72
CA GLU A 242 4.62 20.05 26.84
C GLU A 242 4.38 21.54 26.54
N ASP A 243 4.14 21.87 25.27
CA ASP A 243 3.73 23.18 24.75
C ASP A 243 4.59 24.38 25.15
N VAL A 244 5.82 24.13 25.62
CA VAL A 244 6.76 25.18 26.02
C VAL A 244 8.12 24.95 25.39
N ALA A 245 8.71 26.03 24.87
CA ALA A 245 10.07 26.00 24.39
C ALA A 245 11.03 25.64 25.53
N HIS A 246 11.85 24.61 25.33
CA HIS A 246 12.76 24.11 26.34
C HIS A 246 14.13 23.75 25.74
N ASP A 247 15.19 24.04 26.49
CA ASP A 247 16.56 23.67 26.14
C ASP A 247 16.89 22.30 26.71
N TYR A 248 17.00 21.32 25.82
CA TYR A 248 17.37 19.95 26.16
C TYR A 248 18.88 19.73 26.01
N VAL A 249 19.43 18.97 26.94
CA VAL A 249 20.77 18.38 26.84
C VAL A 249 20.57 16.89 26.59
N ALA A 250 21.17 16.38 25.51
CA ALA A 250 21.00 14.97 25.13
C ALA A 250 21.50 14.04 26.25
N SER A 251 20.68 13.05 26.56
CA SER A 251 21.07 11.89 27.36
C SER A 251 21.69 10.81 26.47
N THR A 252 22.30 9.79 27.09
CA THR A 252 22.68 8.56 26.41
C THR A 252 21.52 7.55 26.53
N PRO A 253 20.75 7.28 25.46
CA PRO A 253 19.61 6.37 25.55
C PRO A 253 20.02 4.89 25.62
N GLY A 254 19.28 4.10 26.39
CA GLY A 254 19.20 2.64 26.26
C GLY A 254 18.37 2.22 25.04
N LEU A 255 18.32 0.93 24.73
CA LEU A 255 17.56 0.42 23.58
C LEU A 255 16.09 0.85 23.65
N ASN A 256 15.58 1.41 22.55
CA ASN A 256 14.25 1.97 22.38
C ASN A 256 13.97 3.23 23.21
N GLU A 257 15.02 3.87 23.73
CA GLU A 257 14.94 5.21 24.33
C GLU A 257 15.48 6.27 23.38
N TRP A 258 15.04 7.51 23.59
CA TRP A 258 15.44 8.65 22.78
C TRP A 258 15.48 9.96 23.56
N SER A 259 16.22 10.95 23.04
CA SER A 259 16.45 12.23 23.71
C SER A 259 16.61 13.37 22.72
N PHE A 260 16.42 14.59 23.20
CA PHE A 260 16.65 15.82 22.44
C PHE A 260 17.96 16.50 22.83
N SER A 261 18.55 17.21 21.87
CA SER A 261 19.52 18.29 22.12
C SER A 261 19.02 19.60 21.50
N GLY A 262 19.29 20.73 22.14
CA GLY A 262 18.91 22.05 21.66
C GLY A 262 17.52 22.48 22.09
N ASN A 263 16.98 23.50 21.43
CA ASN A 263 15.74 24.15 21.86
C ASN A 263 14.53 23.64 21.06
N TRP A 264 13.61 22.96 21.73
CA TRP A 264 12.43 22.35 21.11
C TRP A 264 11.15 22.80 21.81
N THR A 265 10.06 22.87 21.05
CA THR A 265 8.69 22.95 21.57
C THR A 265 8.00 21.64 21.22
N VAL A 266 7.52 20.89 22.21
CA VAL A 266 6.87 19.59 22.00
C VAL A 266 5.36 19.78 22.13
N GLY A 267 4.64 19.65 21.02
CA GLY A 267 3.18 19.63 20.96
C GLY A 267 2.61 18.22 21.04
N ALA A 268 1.29 18.10 20.93
CA ALA A 268 0.58 16.83 21.10
C ALA A 268 1.04 15.76 20.11
N GLU A 269 1.13 16.10 18.83
CA GLU A 269 1.46 15.16 17.73
C GLU A 269 2.92 15.26 17.25
N ARG A 270 3.62 16.36 17.55
CA ARG A 270 4.94 16.66 16.97
C ARG A 270 5.83 17.47 17.90
N ALA A 271 7.13 17.46 17.65
CA ALA A 271 8.08 18.43 18.20
C ALA A 271 8.66 19.33 17.12
N SER A 272 8.71 20.63 17.39
CA SER A 272 9.25 21.64 16.50
C SER A 272 10.58 22.19 17.01
N LEU A 273 11.60 22.22 16.15
CA LEU A 273 12.91 22.77 16.49
C LEU A 273 12.90 24.30 16.41
N ASN A 274 13.14 24.98 17.52
CA ASN A 274 13.10 26.44 17.58
C ASN A 274 14.40 27.11 17.13
N ARG A 275 15.55 26.41 17.23
CA ARG A 275 16.89 26.95 16.91
C ARG A 275 17.73 25.94 16.15
N ALA A 276 18.51 26.41 15.19
CA ALA A 276 19.46 25.58 14.45
C ALA A 276 20.44 24.86 15.39
N GLY A 277 20.89 23.69 14.97
CA GLY A 277 21.90 22.90 15.65
C GLY A 277 21.36 21.94 16.71
N GLY A 278 20.05 21.92 16.96
CA GLY A 278 19.40 20.90 17.78
C GLY A 278 19.26 19.56 17.06
N GLY A 279 18.99 18.51 17.81
CA GLY A 279 18.95 17.15 17.29
C GLY A 279 18.15 16.17 18.14
N ILE A 280 18.04 14.95 17.63
CA ILE A 280 17.38 13.81 18.27
C ILE A 280 18.36 12.64 18.26
N VAL A 281 18.54 12.00 19.41
CA VAL A 281 19.32 10.76 19.56
C VAL A 281 18.38 9.62 19.91
N TYR A 282 18.59 8.44 19.31
CA TYR A 282 17.78 7.25 19.52
C TYR A 282 18.70 6.01 19.49
N ARG A 283 18.53 5.06 20.42
CA ARG A 283 19.21 3.75 20.35
C ARG A 283 18.22 2.69 19.82
N PHE A 284 18.46 2.16 18.63
CA PHE A 284 17.50 1.28 17.93
C PHE A 284 18.07 -0.09 17.60
N SER A 285 17.18 -1.03 17.26
CA SER A 285 17.44 -2.37 16.74
C SER A 285 16.52 -2.64 15.55
N ALA A 286 16.99 -2.40 14.33
CA ALA A 286 16.27 -2.64 13.07
C ALA A 286 17.25 -2.50 11.89
N ARG A 287 16.94 -3.06 10.72
CA ARG A 287 17.77 -2.82 9.52
C ARG A 287 17.64 -1.37 9.05
N ASP A 288 16.42 -0.88 9.01
CA ASP A 288 16.05 0.44 8.52
C ASP A 288 15.54 1.32 9.68
N LEU A 289 16.00 2.57 9.73
CA LEU A 289 15.45 3.61 10.60
C LEU A 289 14.86 4.71 9.74
N HIS A 290 13.61 5.05 10.04
CA HIS A 290 12.88 6.13 9.39
C HIS A 290 12.42 7.15 10.44
N LEU A 291 12.20 8.38 9.98
CA LEU A 291 11.62 9.45 10.78
C LEU A 291 10.63 10.23 9.93
N VAL A 292 9.42 10.41 10.43
CA VAL A 292 8.43 11.31 9.84
C VAL A 292 8.82 12.74 10.20
N LEU A 293 9.17 13.51 9.16
CA LEU A 293 9.67 14.88 9.27
C LEU A 293 8.89 15.77 8.32
N GLY A 294 8.78 17.06 8.64
CA GLY A 294 8.32 18.08 7.71
C GLY A 294 8.97 19.43 7.94
N PRO A 295 9.02 20.30 6.92
CA PRO A 295 9.29 21.70 7.18
C PRO A 295 8.13 22.24 8.02
N GLY A 296 8.43 22.92 9.12
CA GLY A 296 7.44 23.55 9.98
C GLY A 296 6.74 24.71 9.28
N ALA A 297 6.01 25.54 10.03
CA ALA A 297 5.12 26.58 9.48
C ALA A 297 5.75 27.53 8.44
N GLY A 298 7.07 27.71 8.45
CA GLY A 298 7.80 28.52 7.45
C GLY A 298 8.02 27.83 6.10
N GLY A 299 7.73 26.54 5.96
CA GLY A 299 7.87 25.76 4.71
C GLY A 299 9.28 25.69 4.12
N SER A 300 10.27 26.21 4.83
CA SER A 300 11.65 26.32 4.34
C SER A 300 12.36 24.97 4.44
N PRO A 301 13.16 24.58 3.43
CA PRO A 301 13.96 23.37 3.52
C PRO A 301 14.87 23.37 4.74
N VAL A 302 14.93 22.25 5.47
CA VAL A 302 15.77 22.10 6.67
C VAL A 302 16.86 21.07 6.39
N ARG A 303 18.12 21.51 6.35
CA ARG A 303 19.25 20.60 6.17
C ARG A 303 19.50 19.86 7.48
N PHE A 304 19.93 18.61 7.37
CA PHE A 304 20.31 17.80 8.52
C PHE A 304 21.54 16.95 8.24
N GLN A 305 22.11 16.43 9.32
CA GLN A 305 23.28 15.56 9.37
C GLN A 305 22.98 14.41 10.33
N VAL A 306 23.00 13.18 9.83
CA VAL A 306 22.85 11.94 10.58
C VAL A 306 24.22 11.35 10.92
N THR A 307 24.32 10.76 12.11
CA THR A 307 25.41 9.86 12.49
C THR A 307 24.88 8.55 13.05
N VAL A 308 25.67 7.49 12.90
CA VAL A 308 25.45 6.16 13.46
C VAL A 308 26.68 5.82 14.30
N ASP A 309 26.47 5.57 15.60
CA ASP A 309 27.51 5.39 16.61
C ASP A 309 28.58 6.51 16.59
N GLY A 310 28.14 7.75 16.33
CA GLY A 310 28.98 8.95 16.26
C GLY A 310 29.77 9.12 14.96
N GLY A 311 29.67 8.19 14.01
CA GLY A 311 30.28 8.26 12.68
C GLY A 311 29.28 8.54 11.55
N ALA A 312 29.77 8.91 10.37
CA ALA A 312 28.93 8.96 9.19
C ALA A 312 28.37 7.56 8.84
N PRO A 313 27.15 7.45 8.29
CA PRO A 313 26.54 6.15 8.01
C PRO A 313 27.28 5.32 6.95
N GLY A 314 28.05 5.96 6.06
CA GLY A 314 28.78 5.25 5.00
C GLY A 314 27.82 4.48 4.12
N GLU A 315 28.10 3.20 3.87
CA GLU A 315 27.20 2.31 3.11
C GLU A 315 25.85 2.08 3.78
N ASN A 316 25.71 2.35 5.09
CA ASN A 316 24.46 2.17 5.82
C ASN A 316 23.48 3.36 5.68
N HIS A 317 23.71 4.27 4.73
CA HIS A 317 22.84 5.42 4.52
C HIS A 317 21.47 4.97 3.99
N GLY A 318 20.39 5.61 4.45
CA GLY A 318 19.07 5.44 3.87
C GLY A 318 18.93 6.18 2.54
N THR A 319 17.79 6.04 1.87
CA THR A 319 17.53 6.69 0.57
C THR A 319 17.43 8.21 0.66
N ASP A 320 17.18 8.76 1.85
CA ASP A 320 17.04 10.20 2.10
C ASP A 320 18.29 10.85 2.73
N THR A 321 19.40 10.10 2.77
CA THR A 321 20.69 10.52 3.32
C THR A 321 21.82 10.13 2.38
N ASP A 322 22.80 11.00 2.20
CA ASP A 322 24.06 10.61 1.53
C ASP A 322 24.96 9.77 2.46
N ALA A 323 26.05 9.22 1.91
CA ALA A 323 27.02 8.41 2.67
C ALA A 323 27.70 9.19 3.81
N ASN A 324 27.73 10.53 3.76
CA ASN A 324 28.21 11.36 4.85
C ASN A 324 27.15 11.58 5.92
N GLY A 325 25.90 11.18 5.69
CA GLY A 325 24.74 11.38 6.56
C GLY A 325 23.97 12.68 6.29
N LYS A 326 24.24 13.40 5.20
CA LYS A 326 23.57 14.67 4.91
C LYS A 326 22.26 14.44 4.17
N GLY A 327 21.26 15.24 4.51
CA GLY A 327 19.98 15.27 3.81
C GLY A 327 19.26 16.59 4.00
N VAL A 328 18.07 16.71 3.39
CA VAL A 328 17.23 17.91 3.47
C VAL A 328 15.77 17.50 3.63
N VAL A 329 15.12 18.05 4.64
CA VAL A 329 13.66 17.98 4.80
C VAL A 329 13.04 19.06 3.90
N THR A 330 12.18 18.65 2.99
CA THR A 330 11.54 19.53 1.99
C THR A 330 10.03 19.37 1.96
N GLU A 331 9.50 18.28 2.49
CA GLU A 331 8.08 17.94 2.51
C GLU A 331 7.75 17.19 3.79
N THR A 332 6.49 17.23 4.24
CA THR A 332 6.07 16.45 5.41
C THR A 332 5.76 15.03 4.97
N ARG A 333 6.66 14.08 5.29
CA ARG A 333 6.55 12.66 4.91
C ARG A 333 7.49 11.80 5.77
N LEU A 334 7.49 10.50 5.51
CA LEU A 334 8.51 9.58 5.99
C LEU A 334 9.86 9.81 5.27
N TYR A 335 10.96 9.83 6.04
CA TYR A 335 12.33 9.86 5.53
C TYR A 335 13.08 8.59 5.96
N GLN A 336 13.68 7.84 5.04
CA GLN A 336 14.55 6.71 5.35
C GLN A 336 15.99 7.20 5.55
N LEU A 337 16.45 7.15 6.80
CA LEU A 337 17.70 7.79 7.23
C LEU A 337 18.85 6.79 7.40
N VAL A 338 18.55 5.54 7.71
CA VAL A 338 19.53 4.46 7.84
C VAL A 338 18.97 3.21 7.17
N ARG A 339 19.83 2.46 6.49
CA ARG A 339 19.58 1.09 6.00
C ARG A 339 20.87 0.29 6.11
N GLN A 340 20.94 -0.64 7.05
CA GLN A 340 22.13 -1.45 7.28
C GLN A 340 22.42 -2.39 6.09
N THR A 341 23.66 -2.42 5.58
CA THR A 341 24.10 -3.27 4.46
C THR A 341 24.75 -4.60 4.88
N GLY A 342 24.77 -4.88 6.19
CA GLY A 342 25.33 -6.10 6.77
C GLY A 342 24.42 -6.73 7.82
N PRO A 343 24.99 -7.52 8.77
CA PRO A 343 24.22 -8.06 9.89
C PRO A 343 23.54 -6.94 10.67
N VAL A 344 22.23 -7.07 10.88
CA VAL A 344 21.44 -6.09 11.64
C VAL A 344 21.90 -6.09 13.09
N LYS A 345 22.29 -4.91 13.58
CA LYS A 345 22.74 -4.68 14.95
C LYS A 345 22.03 -3.49 15.57
N GLU A 346 22.18 -3.39 16.88
CA GLU A 346 21.79 -2.19 17.62
C GLU A 346 22.76 -1.04 17.37
N HIS A 347 22.22 0.14 17.15
CA HIS A 347 23.00 1.35 16.88
C HIS A 347 22.44 2.57 17.61
N THR A 348 23.33 3.51 17.93
CA THR A 348 22.95 4.85 18.39
C THR A 348 22.88 5.74 17.18
N PHE A 349 21.67 6.13 16.81
CA PHE A 349 21.40 7.11 15.77
C PHE A 349 21.35 8.51 16.38
N GLU A 350 21.93 9.49 15.68
CA GLU A 350 21.71 10.90 15.96
C GLU A 350 21.38 11.62 14.65
N ILE A 351 20.35 12.46 14.67
CA ILE A 351 20.08 13.46 13.62
C ILE A 351 20.26 14.85 14.21
N ARG A 352 21.08 15.68 13.55
CA ARG A 352 21.27 17.08 13.87
C ARG A 352 20.77 17.96 12.74
N PHE A 353 19.89 18.89 13.05
CA PHE A 353 19.34 19.84 12.07
C PHE A 353 20.23 21.08 12.02
N LEU A 354 20.69 21.42 10.82
CA LEU A 354 21.59 22.55 10.57
C LEU A 354 20.84 23.87 10.45
N ASP A 355 19.53 23.80 10.20
CA ASP A 355 18.60 24.93 10.13
C ASP A 355 17.47 24.73 11.17
N PRO A 356 16.80 25.79 11.63
CA PRO A 356 15.66 25.66 12.55
C PRO A 356 14.38 25.27 11.81
N GLY A 357 13.32 24.99 12.57
CA GLY A 357 11.95 24.93 12.04
C GLY A 357 11.55 23.59 11.44
N VAL A 358 12.27 22.50 11.72
CA VAL A 358 11.77 21.15 11.40
C VAL A 358 10.68 20.76 12.40
N ASP A 359 9.68 20.05 11.90
CA ASP A 359 8.73 19.28 12.71
C ASP A 359 9.08 17.79 12.62
N ALA A 360 9.15 17.12 13.77
CA ALA A 360 9.36 15.68 13.89
C ALA A 360 8.16 15.00 14.57
N PHE A 361 7.70 13.88 14.01
CA PHE A 361 6.43 13.24 14.40
C PHE A 361 6.64 11.86 15.01
N ALA A 362 7.24 10.91 14.28
CA ALA A 362 7.44 9.55 14.76
C ALA A 362 8.64 8.86 14.10
N PHE A 363 9.33 8.03 14.86
CA PHE A 363 10.28 7.04 14.35
C PHE A 363 9.55 5.76 13.98
N THR A 364 9.92 5.17 12.84
CA THR A 364 9.44 3.86 12.42
C THR A 364 10.59 3.04 11.83
N PHE A 365 10.40 1.72 11.79
CA PHE A 365 11.50 0.78 11.57
C PHE A 365 11.17 -0.26 10.49
N GLY A 366 12.20 -0.95 10.01
CA GLY A 366 12.08 -1.99 9.01
C GLY A 366 13.32 -2.85 8.89
#